data_AF-A0A7C0Y1N0-F1
#
_entry.id   AF-A0A7C0Y1N0-F1
#
_cell.length_a   1.000
_cell.length_b   1.000
_cell.length_c   1.000
_cell.angle_alpha   90.00
_cell.angle_beta   90.00
_cell.angle_gamma   90.00
#
_symmetry.space_group_name_H-M   'P 1'
#
loop_
_entity.id
_entity.type
_entity.pdbx_description
1 polymer ?
#
loop_
_entity_poly.entity_id
_entity_poly.type
_entity_poly.pdbx_seq_one_letter_code
_entity_poly.pdbx_strand_id
1 'polypeptide(L)'
;MKGLISFQEMKERYERGEDPFALTLEKWVRIKNYLNVTKEIGYPELIKLLEAVMMKIPFCFEYESNCNLCPLERLCQKFPSTYHQILGLFHYLLATNAPLPKPYLIQLIDKLMVEIEEAKKLWKKMLL
;
A
#
# COMPACT_ATOMS: atom_id res chain seq x y z
N MET A 1 -19.64 -2.16 2.36
CA MET A 1 -18.16 -2.10 2.43
C MET A 1 -17.66 -1.33 1.22
N LYS A 2 -16.74 -0.39 1.39
CA LYS A 2 -16.09 0.26 0.24
C LYS A 2 -15.04 -0.70 -0.36
N GLY A 3 -14.99 -0.79 -1.69
CA GLY A 3 -14.03 -1.64 -2.42
C GLY A 3 -12.59 -1.12 -2.34
N LEU A 4 -11.70 -1.69 -3.16
CA LEU A 4 -10.34 -1.15 -3.35
C LEU A 4 -10.43 0.35 -3.69
N ILE A 5 -9.56 1.15 -3.08
CA ILE A 5 -9.51 2.59 -3.36
C ILE A 5 -8.94 2.78 -4.77
N SER A 6 -9.60 3.63 -5.56
CA SER A 6 -9.10 3.99 -6.89
C SER A 6 -8.14 5.17 -6.80
N PHE A 7 -7.32 5.34 -7.83
CA PHE A 7 -6.44 6.50 -7.95
C PHE A 7 -7.21 7.82 -7.93
N GLN A 8 -8.35 7.88 -8.62
CA GLN A 8 -9.20 9.06 -8.68
C GLN A 8 -9.77 9.39 -7.29
N GLU A 9 -10.30 8.39 -6.57
CA GLU A 9 -10.79 8.59 -5.20
C GLU A 9 -9.67 9.08 -4.28
N MET A 10 -8.47 8.50 -4.37
CA MET A 10 -7.30 8.92 -3.59
C MET A 10 -6.96 10.39 -3.83
N LYS A 11 -6.91 10.79 -5.10
CA LYS A 11 -6.55 12.15 -5.51
C LYS A 11 -7.58 13.18 -5.06
N GLU A 12 -8.86 12.95 -5.33
CA GLU A 12 -9.95 13.86 -4.93
C GLU A 12 -10.01 14.06 -3.42
N ARG A 13 -9.81 12.98 -2.65
CA ARG A 13 -9.83 13.06 -1.18
C ARG A 13 -8.65 13.84 -0.65
N TYR A 14 -7.46 13.65 -1.22
CA TYR A 14 -6.28 14.42 -0.86
C TYR A 14 -6.43 15.91 -1.21
N GLU A 15 -6.98 16.23 -2.39
CA GLU A 15 -7.26 17.62 -2.81
C GLU A 15 -8.28 18.33 -1.91
N ARG A 16 -9.16 17.58 -1.22
CA ARG A 16 -10.06 18.11 -0.19
C ARG A 16 -9.41 18.27 1.19
N GLY A 17 -8.12 18.01 1.31
CA GLY A 17 -7.34 18.21 2.54
C GLY A 17 -7.36 17.04 3.52
N GLU A 18 -7.71 15.82 3.08
CA GLU A 18 -7.61 14.63 3.94
C GLU A 18 -6.15 14.24 4.22
N ASP A 19 -5.85 13.77 5.44
CA ASP A 19 -4.50 13.44 5.91
C ASP A 19 -3.82 12.38 5.01
N PRO A 20 -2.62 12.66 4.45
CA PRO A 20 -1.96 11.76 3.50
C PRO A 20 -1.59 10.41 4.15
N PHE A 21 -1.26 10.39 5.45
CA PHE A 21 -1.04 9.14 6.18
C PHE A 21 -2.33 8.33 6.34
N ALA A 22 -3.44 8.97 6.73
CA ALA A 22 -4.74 8.31 6.87
C ALA A 22 -5.20 7.69 5.54
N LEU A 23 -5.08 8.43 4.44
CA LEU A 23 -5.40 7.92 3.11
C LEU A 23 -4.51 6.73 2.70
N THR A 24 -3.21 6.82 2.99
CA THR A 24 -2.26 5.73 2.74
C THR A 24 -2.60 4.48 3.56
N LEU A 25 -2.97 4.62 4.83
CA LEU A 25 -3.39 3.51 5.68
C LEU A 25 -4.71 2.91 5.21
N GLU A 26 -5.68 3.75 4.84
CA GLU A 26 -6.98 3.29 4.36
C GLU A 26 -6.85 2.43 3.09
N LYS A 27 -5.93 2.79 2.19
CA LYS A 27 -5.58 1.96 1.03
C LYS A 27 -5.25 0.52 1.46
N TRP A 28 -4.36 0.36 2.43
CA TRP A 28 -3.93 -0.96 2.91
C TRP A 28 -5.02 -1.70 3.68
N VAL A 29 -5.84 -0.98 4.45
CA VAL A 29 -7.03 -1.55 5.11
C VAL A 29 -8.01 -2.09 4.06
N ARG A 30 -8.27 -1.36 2.98
CA ARG A 30 -9.18 -1.81 1.90
C ARG A 30 -8.61 -3.01 1.14
N ILE A 31 -7.30 -3.06 0.90
CA ILE A 31 -6.63 -4.24 0.32
C ILE A 31 -6.79 -5.45 1.25
N LYS A 32 -6.51 -5.30 2.55
CA LYS A 32 -6.69 -6.38 3.54
C LYS A 32 -8.14 -6.86 3.60
N ASN A 33 -9.11 -5.94 3.60
CA ASN A 33 -10.53 -6.28 3.61
C ASN A 33 -10.93 -7.02 2.34
N TYR A 34 -10.48 -6.54 1.17
CA TYR A 34 -10.71 -7.21 -0.10
C TYR A 34 -10.17 -8.64 -0.09
N LEU A 35 -8.94 -8.83 0.39
CA LEU A 35 -8.37 -10.17 0.58
C LEU A 35 -9.28 -11.01 1.45
N ASN A 36 -9.66 -10.55 2.65
CA ASN A 36 -10.46 -11.31 3.61
C ASN A 36 -11.81 -11.79 3.04
N VAL A 37 -12.54 -10.92 2.35
CA VAL A 37 -13.90 -11.23 1.84
C VAL A 37 -13.89 -12.04 0.55
N THR A 38 -12.81 -11.97 -0.22
CA THR A 38 -12.66 -12.71 -1.47
C THR A 38 -12.24 -14.14 -1.18
N LYS A 39 -13.10 -15.11 -1.54
CA LYS A 39 -12.87 -16.54 -1.28
C LYS A 39 -11.76 -17.10 -2.18
N GLU A 40 -11.82 -16.80 -3.47
CA GLU A 40 -10.87 -17.27 -4.48
C GLU A 40 -10.30 -16.07 -5.23
N ILE A 41 -8.98 -16.03 -5.38
CA ILE A 41 -8.30 -14.97 -6.11
C ILE A 41 -7.76 -15.60 -7.39
N GLY A 42 -8.48 -15.36 -8.50
CA GLY A 42 -8.04 -15.72 -9.84
C GLY A 42 -7.03 -14.71 -10.38
N TYR A 43 -6.58 -14.95 -11.61
CA TYR A 43 -5.67 -14.06 -12.32
C TYR A 43 -6.20 -12.61 -12.45
N PRO A 44 -7.48 -12.36 -12.80
CA PRO A 44 -8.01 -11.00 -12.88
C PRO A 44 -8.00 -10.27 -11.53
N GLU A 45 -8.33 -10.96 -10.45
CA GLU A 45 -8.31 -10.41 -9.08
C GLU A 45 -6.87 -10.13 -8.62
N LEU A 46 -5.91 -10.96 -9.03
CA LEU A 46 -4.48 -10.77 -8.75
C LEU A 46 -3.95 -9.49 -9.42
N ILE A 47 -4.32 -9.23 -10.69
CA ILE A 47 -3.97 -7.99 -11.39
C ILE A 47 -4.57 -6.78 -10.69
N LYS A 48 -5.87 -6.80 -10.36
CA LYS A 48 -6.53 -5.71 -9.62
C LYS A 48 -5.87 -5.42 -8.28
N LEU A 49 -5.45 -6.46 -7.56
CA LEU A 49 -4.73 -6.32 -6.30
C LEU A 49 -3.35 -5.72 -6.49
N LEU A 50 -2.60 -6.14 -7.53
CA LEU A 50 -1.30 -5.55 -7.83
C LEU A 50 -1.43 -4.07 -8.21
N GLU A 51 -2.41 -3.72 -9.04
CA GLU A 51 -2.72 -2.32 -9.37
C GLU A 51 -3.02 -1.51 -8.12
N ALA A 52 -3.85 -2.04 -7.21
CA ALA A 52 -4.12 -1.39 -5.94
C ALA A 52 -2.87 -1.26 -5.07
N VAL A 53 -1.99 -2.26 -5.02
CA VAL A 53 -0.71 -2.20 -4.30
C VAL A 53 0.21 -1.11 -4.86
N MET A 54 0.35 -1.05 -6.19
CA MET A 54 1.26 -0.13 -6.88
C MET A 54 0.71 1.29 -7.05
N MET A 55 -0.58 1.49 -6.83
CA MET A 55 -1.23 2.79 -6.97
C MET A 55 -0.50 3.87 -6.16
N LYS A 56 -0.15 4.99 -6.83
CA LYS A 56 0.43 6.18 -6.20
C LYS A 56 -0.46 6.68 -5.06
N ILE A 57 0.17 7.12 -3.98
CA ILE A 57 -0.46 7.70 -2.77
C ILE A 57 -0.16 9.19 -2.69
N PRO A 58 -0.79 9.97 -1.79
CA PRO A 58 -0.58 11.42 -1.69
C PRO A 58 0.88 11.85 -1.63
N PHE A 59 1.69 11.14 -0.83
CA PHE A 59 3.13 11.38 -0.74
C PHE A 59 3.86 11.22 -2.08
N CYS A 60 3.39 10.36 -2.99
CA CYS A 60 3.97 10.23 -4.32
C CYS A 60 3.71 11.47 -5.19
N PHE A 61 2.67 12.25 -4.91
CA PHE A 61 2.38 13.51 -5.60
C PHE A 61 3.22 14.65 -5.02
N GLU A 62 3.25 14.74 -3.69
CA GLU A 62 3.98 15.79 -2.97
C GLU A 62 5.50 15.69 -3.17
N TYR A 63 6.03 14.47 -3.18
CA TYR A 63 7.47 14.20 -3.19
C TYR A 63 7.96 13.61 -4.52
N GLU A 64 7.23 13.74 -5.62
CA GLU A 64 7.59 13.14 -6.93
C GLU A 64 9.03 13.47 -7.34
N SER A 65 9.42 14.75 -7.21
CA SER A 65 10.76 15.22 -7.55
C SER A 65 11.80 15.04 -6.43
N ASN A 66 11.37 14.72 -5.19
CA ASN A 66 12.21 14.70 -4.00
C ASN A 66 11.86 13.52 -3.08
N CYS A 67 11.78 12.31 -3.64
CA CYS A 67 11.35 11.11 -2.90
C CYS A 67 12.27 10.79 -1.71
N ASN A 68 13.52 11.23 -1.74
CA ASN A 68 14.47 11.17 -0.61
C ASN A 68 14.02 11.95 0.63
N LEU A 69 13.10 12.92 0.48
CA LEU A 69 12.51 13.70 1.58
C LEU A 69 11.15 13.16 2.01
N CYS A 70 10.64 12.11 1.36
CA CYS A 70 9.34 11.53 1.64
C CYS A 70 9.31 10.89 3.03
N PRO A 71 8.24 11.10 3.84
CA PRO A 71 8.10 10.44 5.14
C PRO A 71 8.07 8.91 5.07
N LEU A 72 7.74 8.36 3.90
CA LEU A 72 7.69 6.92 3.64
C LEU A 72 8.87 6.41 2.80
N GLU A 73 9.90 7.23 2.57
CA GLU A 73 11.09 6.88 1.76
C GLU A 73 11.67 5.53 2.15
N ARG A 74 11.91 5.31 3.45
CA ARG A 74 12.52 4.07 3.95
C ARG A 74 11.66 2.83 3.71
N LEU A 75 10.34 2.98 3.59
CA LEU A 75 9.45 1.87 3.28
C LEU A 75 9.47 1.54 1.79
N CYS A 76 9.62 2.55 0.95
CA CYS A 76 9.54 2.41 -0.51
C CYS A 76 10.89 2.19 -1.20
N GLN A 77 11.99 2.73 -0.68
CA GLN A 77 13.31 2.75 -1.33
C GLN A 77 14.33 1.82 -0.66
N LYS A 78 14.21 1.57 0.66
CA LYS A 78 15.13 0.65 1.34
C LYS A 78 14.84 -0.78 0.90
N PHE A 79 15.85 -1.48 0.40
CA PHE A 79 15.74 -2.89 0.04
C PHE A 79 16.49 -3.79 1.03
N PRO A 80 15.90 -4.90 1.50
CA PRO A 80 14.50 -5.28 1.35
C PRO A 80 13.60 -4.60 2.41
N SER A 81 12.47 -4.02 1.98
CA SER A 81 11.39 -3.56 2.89
C SER A 81 10.18 -4.49 2.81
N THR A 82 9.21 -4.31 3.73
CA THR A 82 7.95 -5.06 3.70
C THR A 82 7.16 -4.78 2.42
N TYR A 83 7.18 -3.53 1.91
CA TYR A 83 6.57 -3.20 0.62
C TYR A 83 7.20 -3.97 -0.55
N HIS A 84 8.53 -4.08 -0.59
CA HIS A 84 9.22 -4.87 -1.62
C HIS A 84 8.91 -6.37 -1.54
N GLN A 85 8.72 -6.90 -0.34
CA GLN A 85 8.29 -8.30 -0.16
C GLN A 85 6.89 -8.55 -0.72
N ILE A 86 5.95 -7.60 -0.51
CA ILE A 86 4.61 -7.67 -1.09
C ILE A 86 4.70 -7.65 -2.62
N LEU A 87 5.43 -6.69 -3.20
CA LEU A 87 5.61 -6.61 -4.66
C LEU A 87 6.25 -7.88 -5.24
N GLY A 88 7.32 -8.38 -4.60
CA GLY A 88 7.99 -9.61 -5.00
C GLY A 88 7.05 -10.82 -5.00
N LEU A 89 6.17 -10.92 -4.00
CA LEU A 89 5.14 -11.95 -3.95
C LEU A 89 4.19 -11.85 -5.16
N PHE A 90 3.66 -10.66 -5.46
CA PHE A 90 2.76 -10.50 -6.63
C PHE A 90 3.46 -10.84 -7.96
N HIS A 91 4.69 -10.36 -8.16
CA HIS A 91 5.45 -10.67 -9.38
C HIS A 91 5.71 -12.18 -9.51
N TYR A 92 6.06 -12.86 -8.41
CA TYR A 92 6.23 -14.31 -8.39
C TYR A 92 4.94 -15.04 -8.76
N LEU A 93 3.81 -14.66 -8.17
CA LEU A 93 2.51 -15.29 -8.44
C LEU A 93 2.09 -15.10 -9.89
N LEU A 94 2.28 -13.91 -10.46
CA LEU A 94 1.98 -13.63 -11.87
C LEU A 94 2.86 -14.43 -12.83
N ALA A 95 4.15 -14.59 -12.50
CA ALA A 95 5.09 -15.33 -13.34
C ALA A 95 4.88 -16.85 -13.30
N THR A 96 4.44 -17.38 -12.17
CA THR A 96 4.33 -18.84 -11.93
C THR A 96 2.91 -19.37 -11.98
N ASN A 97 1.91 -18.48 -11.97
CA ASN A 97 0.51 -18.82 -11.76
C ASN A 97 0.27 -19.65 -10.48
N ALA A 98 1.16 -19.51 -9.49
CA ALA A 98 1.04 -20.18 -8.20
C ALA A 98 -0.16 -19.61 -7.41
N PRO A 99 -0.77 -20.42 -6.53
CA PRO A 99 -1.87 -19.95 -5.70
C PRO A 99 -1.39 -18.87 -4.72
N LEU A 100 -2.20 -17.82 -4.54
CA LEU A 100 -1.91 -16.73 -3.61
C LEU A 100 -1.86 -17.27 -2.15
N PRO A 101 -0.73 -17.15 -1.44
CA PRO A 101 -0.68 -17.45 -0.01
C PRO A 101 -1.32 -16.32 0.80
N LYS A 102 -2.66 -16.25 0.79
CA LYS A 102 -3.45 -15.17 1.39
C LYS A 102 -3.10 -14.86 2.86
N PRO A 103 -2.92 -15.86 3.76
CA PRO A 103 -2.51 -15.57 5.14
C PRO A 103 -1.16 -14.85 5.24
N TYR A 104 -0.20 -15.23 4.40
CA TYR A 104 1.13 -14.60 4.38
C TYR A 104 1.07 -13.17 3.85
N LEU A 105 0.33 -12.93 2.77
CA LEU A 105 0.12 -11.57 2.25
C LEU A 105 -0.55 -10.66 3.30
N ILE A 106 -1.55 -11.17 4.03
CA ILE A 106 -2.21 -10.41 5.10
C ILE A 106 -1.22 -10.04 6.21
N GLN A 107 -0.34 -10.95 6.62
CA GLN A 107 0.70 -10.65 7.62
C GLN A 107 1.67 -9.57 7.14
N LEU A 108 2.07 -9.59 5.87
CA LEU A 108 2.91 -8.54 5.29
C LEU A 108 2.19 -7.18 5.28
N ILE A 109 0.89 -7.17 4.94
CA ILE A 109 0.09 -5.94 4.95
C ILE A 109 -0.05 -5.39 6.37
N ASP A 110 -0.30 -6.25 7.36
CA ASP A 110 -0.38 -5.85 8.77
C ASP A 110 0.93 -5.24 9.26
N LYS A 111 2.05 -5.88 8.93
CA LYS A 111 3.38 -5.35 9.23
C LYS A 111 3.62 -4.00 8.55
N LEU A 112 3.27 -3.85 7.27
CA LEU A 112 3.43 -2.59 6.55
C LEU A 112 2.59 -1.45 7.15
N MET A 113 1.36 -1.74 7.58
CA MET A 113 0.52 -0.73 8.25
C MET A 113 1.13 -0.26 9.57
N VAL A 114 1.75 -1.16 10.36
CA VAL A 114 2.49 -0.78 11.57
C VAL A 114 3.69 0.11 11.22
N GLU A 115 4.47 -0.25 10.20
CA GLU A 115 5.62 0.53 9.73
C GLU A 115 5.20 1.93 9.25
N ILE A 116 4.05 2.07 8.58
CA ILE A 116 3.48 3.37 8.18
C ILE A 116 3.10 4.21 9.39
N GLU A 117 2.48 3.61 10.43
CA GLU A 117 2.15 4.31 11.67
C GLU A 117 3.41 4.75 12.45
N GLU A 118 4.46 3.94 12.43
CA GLU A 118 5.76 4.32 12.99
C GLU A 118 6.38 5.51 12.23
N ALA A 119 6.35 5.46 10.90
CA ALA A 119 6.80 6.57 10.06
C ALA A 119 6.01 7.86 10.34
N LYS A 120 4.68 7.77 10.53
CA LYS A 120 3.82 8.88 10.94
C LYS A 120 4.26 9.48 12.27
N LYS A 121 4.52 8.65 13.27
CA LYS A 121 4.98 9.10 14.60
C LYS A 121 6.34 9.79 14.52
N LEU A 122 7.27 9.25 13.75
CA LEU A 122 8.59 9.84 13.54
C LEU A 122 8.48 11.19 12.81
N TRP A 123 7.68 11.26 11.76
CA TRP A 123 7.42 12.50 11.01
C TRP A 123 6.87 13.61 11.91
N LYS A 124 5.85 13.30 12.73
CA LYS A 124 5.28 14.26 13.68
C LYS A 124 6.32 14.79 14.68
N LYS A 125 7.26 13.96 15.13
CA LYS A 125 8.33 14.39 16.04
C LYS A 125 9.36 15.31 15.38
N MET A 126 9.54 15.25 14.07
CA MET A 126 10.46 16.13 13.34
C MET A 126 9.85 17.50 13.04
N LEU A 127 8.53 17.63 13.16
CA LEU A 127 7.79 18.89 12.98
C LEU A 127 7.58 19.69 14.27
N LEU A 128 7.92 19.11 15.43
CA LEU A 128 7.84 19.71 16.77
C LEU A 128 9.23 20.13 17.24
#